data_AF-A0A126ZF08-F1
#
_entry.id   AF-A0A126ZF08-F1
#
_cell.length_a   1.000
_cell.length_b   1.000
_cell.length_c   1.000
_cell.angle_alpha   90.00
_cell.angle_beta   90.00
_cell.angle_gamma   90.00
#
_symmetry.space_group_name_H-M   'P 1'
#
loop_
_entity.id
_entity.type
_entity.pdbx_description
1 polymer ?
#
loop_
_entity_poly.entity_id
_entity_poly.type
_entity_poly.pdbx_seq_one_letter_code
_entity_poly.pdbx_strand_id
1 'polypeptide(L)'
;MPTEPDVEYELYKLANARHDSLTAPAAGAPASSSPSGWYELLRFGRNLGRGPAATDKDPLPSNAAHWRRIADANGQKVWADLNASGSFKFSDADFLPAMGWNCIQDDTSPNDQRCDSANLKNLIRDPDATNTRRMETSELARRIGDEAVKQKLRRAICKFPSEWDRASVKARYGFVQDFEGFKKAPEAWPNLQKHLEALSFDNLPQGFKDADWRVHPREFIGMMRRCLWLSVNEAIQMFPRSALRKTGATTWANETVNPALRRLGENLMRLNQTTRKYCIDTPRRLAAFYGNAMQETQWFAVLAENGGTSTRYAPWYGRGFLQLTWPANYIRYAKFRGLTVGAQLESQLAAAQKTADTTRSNVALRGLDASVAPDLVALRQSAETSNNYVASDSAGAYWAWSEASRSADQSAAFMRVSLATSTGPIAYYTHSGFGDVAATVNVGHPATNYAAIYGVQARFQGYVAAVMVLLDREQFPDVRGQLKDEPEGWIRRTP
;
A
#
# COMPACT_ATOMS: atom_id res chain seq x y z
N MET A 1 14.76 -12.00 -9.40
CA MET A 1 14.16 -13.07 -10.23
C MET A 1 13.49 -12.41 -11.41
N PRO A 2 13.63 -12.91 -12.64
CA PRO A 2 12.79 -12.44 -13.74
C PRO A 2 11.35 -12.81 -13.37
N THR A 3 10.53 -11.81 -13.10
CA THR A 3 9.09 -11.97 -12.95
C THR A 3 8.56 -12.45 -14.30
N GLU A 4 7.76 -13.52 -14.31
CA GLU A 4 7.01 -13.83 -15.52
C GLU A 4 6.18 -12.58 -15.88
N PRO A 5 6.13 -12.18 -17.16
CA PRO A 5 5.37 -11.01 -17.56
C PRO A 5 3.91 -11.18 -17.15
N ASP A 6 3.27 -10.07 -16.80
CA ASP A 6 1.84 -10.00 -16.47
C ASP A 6 1.35 -10.75 -15.23
N VAL A 7 2.22 -11.38 -14.43
CA VAL A 7 1.80 -12.19 -13.26
C VAL A 7 0.84 -11.46 -12.33
N GLU A 8 1.10 -10.19 -12.04
CA GLU A 8 0.28 -9.39 -11.12
C GLU A 8 -1.13 -9.14 -11.66
N TYR A 9 -1.29 -9.02 -12.98
CA TYR A 9 -2.59 -8.79 -13.62
C TYR A 9 -3.42 -10.07 -13.70
N GLU A 10 -2.76 -11.22 -13.78
CA GLU A 10 -3.42 -12.53 -13.93
C GLU A 10 -3.76 -13.20 -12.59
N LEU A 11 -3.36 -12.61 -11.44
CA LEU A 11 -3.60 -13.20 -10.11
C LEU A 11 -5.07 -13.51 -9.86
N TYR A 12 -5.99 -12.61 -10.23
CA TYR A 12 -7.42 -12.83 -10.03
C TYR A 12 -7.91 -14.05 -10.82
N LYS A 13 -7.58 -14.14 -12.11
CA LYS A 13 -7.97 -15.26 -12.97
C LYS A 13 -7.37 -16.57 -12.48
N LEU A 14 -6.08 -16.56 -12.15
CA LEU A 14 -5.38 -17.75 -11.64
C LEU A 14 -5.97 -18.22 -10.32
N ALA A 15 -6.32 -17.31 -9.41
CA ALA A 15 -6.92 -17.66 -8.13
C ALA A 15 -8.31 -18.29 -8.28
N ASN A 16 -9.14 -17.78 -9.20
CA ASN A 16 -10.42 -18.42 -9.55
C ASN A 16 -10.20 -19.80 -10.18
N ALA A 17 -9.28 -19.93 -11.14
CA ALA A 17 -8.97 -21.22 -11.76
C ALA A 17 -8.50 -22.28 -10.74
N ARG A 18 -7.71 -21.88 -9.74
CA ARG A 18 -7.30 -22.77 -8.64
C ARG A 18 -8.48 -23.21 -7.77
N HIS A 19 -9.36 -22.28 -7.42
CA HIS A 19 -10.58 -22.58 -6.70
C HIS A 19 -11.48 -23.55 -7.50
N ASP A 20 -11.73 -23.24 -8.78
CA ASP A 20 -12.61 -24.01 -9.66
C ASP A 20 -12.06 -25.42 -9.93
N SER A 21 -10.73 -25.59 -9.96
CA SER A 21 -10.09 -26.90 -10.13
C SER A 21 -10.33 -27.87 -8.96
N LEU A 22 -10.74 -27.34 -7.79
CA LEU A 22 -11.07 -28.14 -6.61
C LEU A 22 -12.56 -28.43 -6.47
N THR A 23 -13.41 -27.70 -7.18
CA THR A 23 -14.87 -27.79 -7.09
C THR A 23 -15.49 -28.69 -8.17
N ALA A 24 -14.67 -29.33 -9.00
CA ALA A 24 -15.06 -30.41 -9.93
C ALA A 24 -14.78 -31.81 -9.33
N PRO A 25 -15.63 -32.82 -9.56
CA PRO A 25 -16.77 -33.17 -8.72
C PRO A 25 -16.52 -34.40 -7.82
N ALA A 26 -16.52 -34.18 -6.50
CA ALA A 26 -17.20 -35.10 -5.58
C ALA A 26 -18.43 -34.34 -5.08
N ALA A 27 -19.61 -34.76 -5.53
CA ALA A 27 -20.86 -34.06 -5.26
C ALA A 27 -21.07 -33.81 -3.75
N GLY A 28 -21.23 -32.55 -3.36
CA GLY A 28 -21.75 -32.17 -2.03
C GLY A 28 -20.74 -31.71 -0.97
N ALA A 29 -19.44 -31.65 -1.25
CA ALA A 29 -18.49 -31.04 -0.30
C ALA A 29 -18.50 -29.50 -0.45
N PRO A 30 -18.70 -28.71 0.63
CA PRO A 30 -18.53 -27.26 0.56
C PRO A 30 -17.12 -26.94 0.07
N ALA A 31 -16.97 -25.88 -0.73
CA ALA A 31 -15.66 -25.47 -1.20
C ALA A 31 -14.77 -25.15 0.01
N SER A 32 -13.76 -26.00 0.26
CA SER A 32 -12.75 -25.81 1.31
C SER A 32 -11.77 -24.67 0.99
N SER A 33 -12.05 -23.91 -0.06
CA SER A 33 -11.21 -22.84 -0.58
C SER A 33 -12.05 -21.67 -1.07
N SER A 34 -11.39 -20.54 -1.31
CA SER A 34 -11.97 -19.37 -1.93
C SER A 34 -10.97 -18.78 -2.92
N PRO A 35 -11.42 -18.11 -4.01
CA PRO A 35 -10.52 -17.36 -4.86
C PRO A 35 -9.72 -16.30 -4.09
N SER A 36 -10.29 -15.64 -3.07
CA SER A 36 -9.58 -14.67 -2.22
C SER A 36 -8.42 -15.31 -1.45
N GLY A 37 -8.61 -16.48 -0.84
CA GLY A 37 -7.55 -17.22 -0.15
C GLY A 37 -6.44 -17.65 -1.11
N TRP A 38 -6.79 -18.14 -2.30
CA TRP A 38 -5.82 -18.44 -3.35
C TRP A 38 -5.07 -17.20 -3.83
N TYR A 39 -5.75 -16.08 -3.96
CA TYR A 39 -5.15 -14.80 -4.36
C TYR A 39 -4.06 -14.41 -3.37
N GLU A 40 -4.34 -14.45 -2.06
CA GLU A 40 -3.35 -14.13 -1.03
C GLU A 40 -2.17 -15.10 -1.03
N LEU A 41 -2.42 -16.41 -1.17
CA LEU A 41 -1.34 -17.39 -1.31
C LEU A 41 -0.45 -17.05 -2.51
N LEU A 42 -1.04 -16.80 -3.68
CA LEU A 42 -0.31 -16.49 -4.90
C LEU A 42 0.48 -15.18 -4.82
N ARG A 43 -0.03 -14.22 -4.04
CA ARG A 43 0.50 -12.85 -3.87
C ARG A 43 1.57 -12.73 -2.79
N PHE A 44 1.35 -13.35 -1.63
CA PHE A 44 2.18 -13.20 -0.43
C PHE A 44 2.94 -14.48 -0.08
N GLY A 45 2.64 -15.60 -0.76
CA GLY A 45 3.00 -16.92 -0.30
C GLY A 45 2.24 -17.33 0.97
N ARG A 46 1.33 -16.51 1.50
CA ARG A 46 0.66 -16.72 2.78
C ARG A 46 -0.82 -16.37 2.67
N ASN A 47 -1.65 -17.14 3.35
CA ASN A 47 -3.04 -16.75 3.65
C ASN A 47 -3.02 -15.86 4.90
N LEU A 48 -3.02 -14.55 4.69
CA LEU A 48 -2.86 -13.55 5.74
C LEU A 48 -4.21 -13.18 6.37
N GLY A 49 -5.27 -13.19 5.57
CA GLY A 49 -6.60 -12.77 5.98
C GLY A 49 -6.66 -11.30 6.40
N ARG A 50 -7.68 -10.97 7.19
CA ARG A 50 -7.93 -9.62 7.73
C ARG A 50 -7.32 -9.38 9.13
N GLY A 51 -6.58 -10.36 9.64
CA GLY A 51 -6.05 -10.41 11.01
C GLY A 51 -5.36 -11.75 11.31
N PRO A 52 -4.72 -11.88 12.48
CA PRO A 52 -3.94 -13.07 12.83
C PRO A 52 -4.79 -14.30 13.18
N ALA A 53 -6.09 -14.13 13.48
CA ALA A 53 -6.97 -15.22 13.87
C ALA A 53 -7.27 -16.16 12.69
N ALA A 54 -7.49 -17.45 12.97
CA ALA A 54 -7.87 -18.41 11.93
C ALA A 54 -9.21 -18.03 11.26
N THR A 55 -10.13 -17.45 12.01
CA THR A 55 -11.42 -16.95 11.53
C THR A 55 -11.30 -15.74 10.60
N ASP A 56 -10.15 -15.06 10.61
CA ASP A 56 -9.87 -13.90 9.76
C ASP A 56 -9.34 -14.29 8.37
N LYS A 57 -8.98 -15.56 8.18
CA LYS A 57 -8.43 -16.07 6.93
C LYS A 57 -9.55 -16.50 6.00
N ASP A 58 -9.40 -16.19 4.72
CA ASP A 58 -10.30 -16.74 3.70
C ASP A 58 -9.99 -18.23 3.50
N PRO A 59 -10.99 -19.07 3.20
CA PRO A 59 -10.78 -20.51 3.08
C PRO A 59 -9.69 -20.87 2.06
N LEU A 60 -8.83 -21.81 2.42
CA LEU A 60 -7.78 -22.37 1.58
C LEU A 60 -7.54 -23.84 1.99
N PRO A 61 -7.28 -24.77 1.06
CA PRO A 61 -7.03 -26.17 1.40
C PRO A 61 -5.78 -26.31 2.27
N SER A 62 -5.78 -27.28 3.17
CA SER A 62 -4.62 -27.58 4.03
C SER A 62 -3.37 -27.96 3.24
N ASN A 63 -3.55 -28.54 2.04
CA ASN A 63 -2.49 -28.95 1.12
C ASN A 63 -2.33 -27.99 -0.08
N ALA A 64 -2.71 -26.71 0.07
CA ALA A 64 -2.61 -25.74 -1.00
C ALA A 64 -1.16 -25.53 -1.46
N ALA A 65 -0.83 -26.02 -2.67
CA ALA A 65 0.48 -25.86 -3.26
C ALA A 65 0.59 -24.53 -4.02
N HIS A 66 1.76 -23.88 -3.92
CA HIS A 66 2.12 -22.64 -4.61
C HIS A 66 3.25 -22.88 -5.61
N TRP A 67 2.96 -23.66 -6.64
CA TRP A 67 3.92 -23.94 -7.71
C TRP A 67 4.28 -22.69 -8.51
N ARG A 68 5.58 -22.36 -8.55
CA ARG A 68 6.16 -21.32 -9.40
C ARG A 68 7.39 -21.86 -10.11
N ARG A 69 7.64 -21.34 -11.31
CA ARG A 69 8.90 -21.56 -12.01
C ARG A 69 9.91 -20.53 -11.55
N ILE A 70 10.99 -20.97 -10.92
CA ILE A 70 12.06 -20.13 -10.37
C ILE A 70 13.42 -20.52 -10.95
N ALA A 71 14.41 -19.65 -10.81
CA ALA A 71 15.80 -20.00 -11.09
C ALA A 71 16.42 -20.63 -9.84
N ASP A 72 17.13 -21.74 -10.00
CA ASP A 72 17.94 -22.33 -8.93
C ASP A 72 19.28 -21.58 -8.74
N ALA A 73 20.15 -22.09 -7.87
CA ALA A 73 21.46 -21.50 -7.59
C ALA A 73 22.40 -21.43 -8.82
N ASN A 74 22.15 -22.27 -9.84
CA ASN A 74 22.92 -22.32 -11.08
C ASN A 74 22.23 -21.56 -12.22
N GLY A 75 21.08 -20.92 -11.95
CA GLY A 75 20.29 -20.20 -12.94
C GLY A 75 19.38 -21.10 -13.79
N GLN A 76 19.29 -22.40 -13.51
CA GLN A 76 18.40 -23.32 -14.21
C GLN A 76 16.95 -23.08 -13.79
N LYS A 77 16.02 -23.08 -14.76
CA LYS A 77 14.59 -22.94 -14.49
C LYS A 77 14.03 -24.25 -13.94
N VAL A 78 13.52 -24.22 -12.70
CA VAL A 78 12.91 -25.36 -12.00
C VAL A 78 11.51 -24.99 -11.50
N TRP A 79 10.64 -25.99 -11.33
CA TRP A 79 9.37 -25.82 -10.65
C TRP A 79 9.55 -26.08 -9.15
N ALA A 80 9.12 -25.13 -8.32
CA ALA A 80 9.15 -25.26 -6.86
C ALA A 80 7.79 -24.91 -6.28
N ASP A 81 7.35 -25.69 -5.29
CA ASP A 81 6.21 -25.34 -4.46
C ASP A 81 6.67 -24.39 -3.34
N LEU A 82 6.34 -23.11 -3.50
CA LEU A 82 6.73 -22.05 -2.54
C LEU A 82 5.90 -22.10 -1.23
N ASN A 83 4.92 -23.00 -1.13
CA ASN A 83 4.16 -23.25 0.08
C ASN A 83 4.40 -24.65 0.66
N ALA A 84 5.38 -25.41 0.16
CA ALA A 84 5.74 -26.70 0.71
C ALA A 84 6.20 -26.59 2.17
N SER A 85 6.05 -27.70 2.93
CA SER A 85 6.60 -27.79 4.29
C SER A 85 8.10 -27.47 4.30
N GLY A 86 8.57 -26.72 5.30
CA GLY A 86 9.94 -26.21 5.37
C GLY A 86 10.19 -24.94 4.56
N SER A 87 9.19 -24.40 3.84
CA SER A 87 9.32 -23.11 3.16
C SER A 87 9.22 -21.94 4.13
N PHE A 88 10.30 -21.16 4.23
CA PHE A 88 10.32 -19.90 4.96
C PHE A 88 9.77 -18.78 4.09
N LYS A 89 9.00 -17.90 4.71
CA LYS A 89 8.34 -16.78 4.06
C LYS A 89 8.74 -15.55 4.85
N PHE A 90 9.02 -14.44 4.18
CA PHE A 90 9.50 -13.24 4.83
C PHE A 90 8.85 -12.00 4.22
N SER A 91 8.92 -10.91 4.95
CA SER A 91 8.45 -9.57 4.63
C SER A 91 9.62 -8.61 4.75
N ASP A 92 9.40 -7.36 4.34
CA ASP A 92 10.40 -6.31 4.49
C ASP A 92 10.73 -6.02 5.98
N ALA A 93 9.92 -6.49 6.93
CA ALA A 93 10.16 -6.33 8.37
C ALA A 93 11.07 -7.42 8.98
N ASP A 94 11.53 -8.41 8.21
CA ASP A 94 12.32 -9.54 8.73
C ASP A 94 13.85 -9.33 8.70
N PHE A 95 14.35 -8.25 8.08
CA PHE A 95 15.78 -7.87 8.07
C PHE A 95 16.75 -9.04 7.79
N LEU A 96 16.58 -9.73 6.66
CA LEU A 96 17.31 -10.96 6.36
C LEU A 96 18.81 -10.75 6.05
N PRO A 97 19.71 -11.63 6.54
CA PRO A 97 21.12 -11.65 6.15
C PRO A 97 21.37 -11.85 4.65
N ALA A 98 20.52 -12.64 3.99
CA ALA A 98 20.57 -12.81 2.52
C ALA A 98 20.30 -11.49 1.77
N MET A 99 19.64 -10.53 2.42
CA MET A 99 19.40 -9.17 1.92
C MET A 99 20.44 -8.18 2.49
N GLY A 100 21.53 -8.65 3.08
CA GLY A 100 22.61 -7.82 3.61
C GLY A 100 22.37 -7.19 4.98
N TRP A 101 21.26 -7.52 5.66
CA TRP A 101 20.99 -7.06 7.03
C TRP A 101 21.78 -7.86 8.06
N ASN A 102 22.41 -7.18 9.01
CA ASN A 102 23.26 -7.83 10.01
C ASN A 102 22.97 -7.28 11.40
N CYS A 103 22.48 -8.12 12.30
CA CYS A 103 22.31 -7.78 13.71
C CYS A 103 23.65 -7.96 14.44
N ILE A 104 24.17 -6.88 15.02
CA ILE A 104 25.48 -6.80 15.66
C ILE A 104 25.28 -6.49 17.15
N GLN A 105 25.70 -7.42 18.01
CA GLN A 105 25.58 -7.35 19.48
C GLN A 105 26.76 -8.02 20.20
N ASP A 106 27.91 -8.16 19.53
CA ASP A 106 29.13 -8.79 20.07
C ASP A 106 30.02 -7.84 20.88
N ASP A 107 29.53 -6.64 21.19
CA ASP A 107 30.22 -5.72 22.10
C ASP A 107 30.12 -6.22 23.55
N THR A 108 31.28 -6.51 24.16
CA THR A 108 31.37 -6.96 25.55
C THR A 108 31.27 -5.84 26.57
N SER A 109 31.29 -4.58 26.12
CA SER A 109 31.23 -3.36 26.93
C SER A 109 29.95 -2.56 26.63
N PRO A 110 28.75 -3.14 26.81
CA PRO A 110 27.49 -2.57 26.34
C PRO A 110 27.04 -1.29 27.05
N ASN A 111 27.79 -0.85 28.05
CA ASN A 111 27.52 0.36 28.82
C ASN A 111 28.35 1.55 28.34
N ASP A 112 29.24 1.35 27.38
CA ASP A 112 29.96 2.43 26.71
C ASP A 112 29.38 2.75 25.31
N GLN A 113 29.83 3.84 24.70
CA GLN A 113 29.34 4.30 23.38
C GLN A 113 30.24 3.86 22.22
N ARG A 114 31.06 2.82 22.39
CA ARG A 114 32.04 2.42 21.37
C ARG A 114 31.46 1.51 20.31
N CYS A 115 30.45 0.71 20.65
CA CYS A 115 29.97 -0.38 19.79
C CYS A 115 31.18 -1.20 19.27
N ASP A 116 32.04 -1.65 20.19
CA ASP A 116 33.35 -2.24 19.89
C ASP A 116 33.22 -3.69 19.38
N SER A 117 32.64 -3.83 18.20
CA SER A 117 32.26 -5.09 17.60
C SER A 117 33.34 -5.63 16.66
N ALA A 118 33.74 -6.88 16.85
CA ALA A 118 34.61 -7.59 15.92
C ALA A 118 33.90 -7.83 14.58
N ASN A 119 32.60 -8.09 14.59
CA ASN A 119 31.80 -8.23 13.36
C ASN A 119 31.77 -6.93 12.55
N LEU A 120 31.60 -5.79 13.21
CA LEU A 120 31.62 -4.48 12.55
C LEU A 120 33.00 -4.17 11.96
N LYS A 121 34.07 -4.41 12.72
CA LYS A 121 35.45 -4.29 12.22
C LYS A 121 35.70 -5.22 11.03
N ASN A 122 35.22 -6.46 11.08
CA ASN A 122 35.35 -7.43 9.98
C ASN A 122 34.58 -7.03 8.72
N LEU A 123 33.51 -6.26 8.86
CA LEU A 123 32.73 -5.71 7.75
C LEU A 123 33.45 -4.52 7.08
N ILE A 124 34.22 -3.75 7.86
CA ILE A 124 34.96 -2.55 7.42
C ILE A 124 36.39 -2.87 6.94
N ARG A 125 37.06 -3.87 7.51
CA ARG A 125 38.47 -4.22 7.23
C ARG A 125 38.73 -4.52 5.76
N ASP A 126 39.93 -4.18 5.30
CA ASP A 126 40.42 -4.53 3.97
C ASP A 126 40.13 -6.01 3.65
N PRO A 127 39.45 -6.35 2.54
CA PRO A 127 39.23 -7.74 2.17
C PRO A 127 40.54 -8.50 1.93
N ASP A 128 41.62 -7.83 1.53
CA ASP A 128 42.94 -8.45 1.34
C ASP A 128 43.47 -8.98 2.68
N ALA A 129 43.63 -10.31 2.76
CA ALA A 129 44.12 -10.99 3.95
C ALA A 129 45.63 -10.77 4.19
N THR A 130 46.37 -10.34 3.17
CA THR A 130 47.81 -10.08 3.26
C THR A 130 48.12 -8.72 3.89
N ASN A 131 47.15 -7.79 3.91
CA ASN A 131 47.28 -6.52 4.60
C ASN A 131 47.23 -6.73 6.12
N THR A 132 48.40 -6.81 6.75
CA THR A 132 48.56 -7.00 8.21
C THR A 132 47.98 -5.86 9.04
N ARG A 133 47.81 -4.67 8.44
CA ARG A 133 47.29 -3.46 9.08
C ARG A 133 45.77 -3.32 8.98
N ARG A 134 45.07 -4.25 8.31
CA ARG A 134 43.63 -4.14 7.98
C ARG A 134 42.67 -4.02 9.18
N MET A 135 43.14 -4.33 10.39
CA MET A 135 42.36 -4.21 11.64
C MET A 135 42.79 -3.00 12.49
N GLU A 136 43.80 -2.24 12.07
CA GLU A 136 44.21 -1.00 12.75
C GLU A 136 43.10 0.04 12.67
N THR A 137 42.90 0.80 13.75
CA THR A 137 41.84 1.82 13.84
C THR A 137 41.93 2.86 12.71
N SER A 138 43.14 3.27 12.33
CA SER A 138 43.36 4.23 11.25
C SER A 138 42.94 3.68 9.87
N GLU A 139 43.24 2.41 9.59
CA GLU A 139 42.84 1.76 8.34
C GLU A 139 41.32 1.56 8.30
N LEU A 140 40.72 1.10 9.40
CA LEU A 140 39.26 0.98 9.50
C LEU A 140 38.57 2.34 9.31
N ALA A 141 39.06 3.39 9.98
CA ALA A 141 38.52 4.74 9.86
C ALA A 141 38.57 5.26 8.42
N ARG A 142 39.70 5.05 7.72
CA ARG A 142 39.84 5.42 6.30
C ARG A 142 38.78 4.73 5.44
N ARG A 143 38.52 3.44 5.69
CA ARG A 143 37.62 2.61 4.89
C ARG A 143 36.14 2.84 5.13
N ILE A 144 35.72 3.49 6.23
CA ILE A 144 34.32 3.90 6.42
C ILE A 144 33.85 4.82 5.27
N GLY A 145 34.79 5.56 4.66
CA GLY A 145 34.54 6.38 3.48
C GLY A 145 34.31 5.61 2.16
N ASP A 146 34.68 4.33 2.09
CA ASP A 146 34.56 3.52 0.87
C ASP A 146 33.09 3.19 0.58
N GLU A 147 32.64 3.39 -0.66
CA GLU A 147 31.24 3.16 -1.03
C GLU A 147 30.77 1.71 -0.77
N ALA A 148 31.61 0.73 -1.03
CA ALA A 148 31.29 -0.68 -0.75
C ALA A 148 31.09 -0.95 0.76
N VAL A 149 31.81 -0.25 1.63
CA VAL A 149 31.67 -0.35 3.09
C VAL A 149 30.42 0.40 3.54
N LYS A 150 30.18 1.61 3.03
CA LYS A 150 28.95 2.38 3.32
C LYS A 150 27.68 1.59 3.01
N GLN A 151 27.64 0.88 1.89
CA GLN A 151 26.47 0.06 1.51
C GLN A 151 26.21 -1.07 2.52
N LYS A 152 27.27 -1.71 3.05
CA LYS A 152 27.14 -2.73 4.09
C LYS A 152 26.70 -2.12 5.42
N LEU A 153 27.31 -1.00 5.83
CA LEU A 153 26.98 -0.30 7.09
C LEU A 153 25.54 0.22 7.14
N ARG A 154 24.96 0.61 5.99
CA ARG A 154 23.53 1.01 5.91
C ARG A 154 22.58 -0.10 6.37
N ARG A 155 22.99 -1.36 6.33
CA ARG A 155 22.20 -2.52 6.75
C ARG A 155 22.72 -3.19 8.02
N ALA A 156 23.60 -2.52 8.76
CA ALA A 156 23.93 -2.93 10.11
C ALA A 156 22.82 -2.51 11.09
N ILE A 157 22.45 -3.42 11.98
CA ILE A 157 21.54 -3.19 13.10
C ILE A 157 22.36 -3.41 14.37
N CYS A 158 22.83 -2.34 14.99
CA CYS A 158 23.79 -2.42 16.09
C CYS A 158 23.08 -2.20 17.42
N LYS A 159 23.42 -3.01 18.43
CA LYS A 159 22.91 -2.84 19.79
C LYS A 159 23.89 -2.03 20.63
N PHE A 160 23.50 -0.85 21.07
CA PHE A 160 24.32 0.03 21.93
C PHE A 160 23.42 0.96 22.77
N PRO A 161 23.91 1.49 23.91
CA PRO A 161 23.09 2.27 24.84
C PRO A 161 22.73 3.63 24.25
N SER A 162 21.73 4.27 24.84
CA SER A 162 21.33 5.59 24.38
C SER A 162 22.36 6.66 24.70
N GLU A 163 22.56 7.57 23.75
CA GLU A 163 23.47 8.72 23.89
C GLU A 163 22.89 9.81 24.80
N TRP A 164 21.59 9.74 25.11
CA TRP A 164 20.79 10.82 25.65
C TRP A 164 20.69 10.85 27.18
N ASP A 165 21.15 9.83 27.91
CA ASP A 165 21.04 9.81 29.38
C ASP A 165 22.15 10.65 30.02
N ARG A 166 21.79 11.71 30.77
CA ARG A 166 22.78 12.59 31.40
C ARG A 166 23.59 11.86 32.46
N ALA A 167 22.94 11.02 33.27
CA ALA A 167 23.58 10.39 34.44
C ALA A 167 24.74 9.46 34.08
N SER A 168 24.71 8.83 32.90
CA SER A 168 25.75 7.90 32.45
C SER A 168 26.75 8.48 31.44
N VAL A 169 26.78 9.79 31.19
CA VAL A 169 27.75 10.43 30.25
C VAL A 169 29.19 10.03 30.55
N LYS A 170 29.62 10.15 31.82
CA LYS A 170 30.99 9.79 32.21
C LYS A 170 31.30 8.31 31.99
N ALA A 171 30.36 7.43 32.30
CA ALA A 171 30.53 5.99 32.08
C ALA A 171 30.62 5.66 30.58
N ARG A 172 29.80 6.33 29.76
CA ARG A 172 29.70 6.08 28.32
C ARG A 172 30.89 6.59 27.52
N TYR A 173 31.39 7.77 27.85
CA TYR A 173 32.39 8.49 27.07
C TYR A 173 33.75 8.58 27.76
N GLY A 174 33.89 8.12 29.00
CA GLY A 174 35.14 8.25 29.77
C GLY A 174 36.37 7.65 29.09
N PHE A 175 36.18 6.64 28.23
CA PHE A 175 37.23 5.99 27.45
C PHE A 175 38.00 6.95 26.52
N VAL A 176 37.41 8.09 26.12
CA VAL A 176 38.08 9.03 25.22
C VAL A 176 39.34 9.64 25.83
N GLN A 177 39.43 9.65 27.17
CA GLN A 177 40.63 10.10 27.89
C GLN A 177 41.86 9.25 27.57
N ASP A 178 41.68 8.01 27.09
CA ASP A 178 42.78 7.12 26.72
C ASP A 178 43.37 7.44 25.34
N PHE A 179 42.71 8.29 24.54
CA PHE A 179 43.20 8.71 23.24
C PHE A 179 44.36 9.70 23.38
N GLU A 180 45.32 9.61 22.46
CA GLU A 180 46.55 10.40 22.51
C GLU A 180 46.29 11.92 22.60
N GLY A 181 45.25 12.42 21.92
CA GLY A 181 44.83 13.81 22.00
C GLY A 181 44.41 14.24 23.41
N PHE A 182 43.61 13.43 24.11
CA PHE A 182 43.20 13.71 25.49
C PHE A 182 44.33 13.43 26.50
N LYS A 183 45.23 12.48 26.23
CA LYS A 183 46.44 12.29 27.04
C LYS A 183 47.37 13.51 27.01
N LYS A 184 47.43 14.21 25.87
CA LYS A 184 48.19 15.46 25.68
C LYS A 184 47.49 16.70 26.24
N ALA A 185 46.17 16.66 26.40
CA ALA A 185 45.33 17.77 26.88
C ALA A 185 44.21 17.25 27.82
N PRO A 186 44.54 16.71 29.01
CA PRO A 186 43.57 16.11 29.92
C PRO A 186 42.51 17.11 30.42
N GLU A 187 42.84 18.41 30.45
CA GLU A 187 41.94 19.50 30.79
C GLU A 187 40.78 19.70 29.80
N ALA A 188 40.85 19.09 28.61
CA ALA A 188 39.75 19.12 27.64
C ALA A 188 38.57 18.22 28.05
N TRP A 189 38.78 17.19 28.88
CA TRP A 189 37.73 16.26 29.27
C TRP A 189 36.55 16.93 30.01
N PRO A 190 36.75 17.76 31.05
CA PRO A 190 35.66 18.46 31.72
C PRO A 190 34.78 19.29 30.77
N ASN A 191 35.36 19.91 29.73
CA ASN A 191 34.62 20.67 28.73
C ASN A 191 33.75 19.76 27.85
N LEU A 192 34.30 18.63 27.38
CA LEU A 192 33.54 17.65 26.62
C LEU A 192 32.41 17.04 27.47
N GLN A 193 32.71 16.65 28.71
CA GLN A 193 31.71 16.11 29.63
C GLN A 193 30.55 17.09 29.82
N LYS A 194 30.84 18.37 30.11
CA LYS A 194 29.81 19.41 30.27
C LYS A 194 28.98 19.61 29.00
N HIS A 195 29.61 19.54 27.82
CA HIS A 195 28.90 19.64 26.54
C HIS A 195 27.93 18.46 26.33
N LEU A 196 28.40 17.23 26.56
CA LEU A 196 27.59 16.02 26.44
C LEU A 196 26.43 16.01 27.45
N GLU A 197 26.67 16.45 28.69
CA GLU A 197 25.64 16.60 29.71
C GLU A 197 24.57 17.63 29.30
N ALA A 198 24.97 18.74 28.67
CA ALA A 198 24.04 19.76 28.18
C ALA A 198 23.13 19.28 27.03
N LEU A 199 23.63 18.39 26.18
CA LEU A 199 22.85 17.75 25.10
C LEU A 199 22.01 16.55 25.59
N SER A 200 22.26 16.08 26.82
CA SER A 200 21.59 14.94 27.41
C SER A 200 20.40 15.35 28.29
N PHE A 201 19.50 14.42 28.54
CA PHE A 201 18.27 14.59 29.32
C PHE A 201 18.37 13.89 30.68
N ASP A 202 17.73 14.49 31.68
CA ASP A 202 17.50 13.87 32.98
C ASP A 202 16.27 12.96 32.94
N ASN A 203 16.21 11.97 33.84
CA ASN A 203 15.02 11.15 34.10
C ASN A 203 14.44 10.42 32.86
N LEU A 204 15.29 9.99 31.93
CA LEU A 204 14.84 9.15 30.82
C LEU A 204 14.17 7.87 31.34
N PRO A 205 13.08 7.40 30.71
CA PRO A 205 12.51 6.10 31.03
C PRO A 205 13.54 4.98 30.79
N GLN A 206 13.47 3.89 31.56
CA GLN A 206 14.48 2.82 31.52
C GLN A 206 14.70 2.23 30.11
N GLY A 207 13.62 2.04 29.33
CA GLY A 207 13.73 1.54 27.95
C GLY A 207 14.50 2.46 27.00
N PHE A 208 14.65 3.75 27.33
CA PHE A 208 15.53 4.67 26.59
C PHE A 208 16.96 4.71 27.11
N LYS A 209 17.28 4.02 28.22
CA LYS A 209 18.63 3.92 28.77
C LYS A 209 19.33 2.65 28.32
N ASP A 210 18.57 1.55 28.28
CA ASP A 210 19.08 0.22 27.93
C ASP A 210 19.71 0.19 26.53
N ALA A 211 20.69 -0.70 26.34
CA ALA A 211 21.22 -0.99 25.02
C ALA A 211 20.13 -1.63 24.16
N ASP A 212 19.79 -0.97 23.05
CA ASP A 212 18.73 -1.37 22.14
C ASP A 212 19.21 -1.31 20.69
N TRP A 213 18.47 -1.95 19.79
CA TRP A 213 18.80 -2.05 18.37
C TRP A 213 18.66 -0.69 17.68
N ARG A 214 19.73 -0.25 17.04
CA ARG A 214 19.80 0.99 16.25
C ARG A 214 20.04 0.66 14.79
N VAL A 215 19.38 1.41 13.91
CA VAL A 215 19.40 1.21 12.45
C VAL A 215 19.84 2.48 11.73
N HIS A 216 20.39 2.35 10.53
CA HIS A 216 20.64 3.51 9.68
C HIS A 216 19.30 4.13 9.25
N PRO A 217 18.98 5.37 9.69
CA PRO A 217 17.61 5.90 9.62
C PRO A 217 17.09 6.01 8.18
N ARG A 218 17.93 6.45 7.24
CA ARG A 218 17.51 6.59 5.83
C ARG A 218 17.31 5.24 5.13
N GLU A 219 18.06 4.19 5.53
CA GLU A 219 17.90 2.87 4.91
C GLU A 219 16.64 2.21 5.47
N PHE A 220 16.44 2.28 6.79
CA PHE A 220 15.22 1.82 7.44
C PHE A 220 13.97 2.49 6.86
N ILE A 221 13.94 3.83 6.82
CA ILE A 221 12.81 4.58 6.24
C ILE A 221 12.65 4.24 4.76
N GLY A 222 13.74 4.19 3.99
CA GLY A 222 13.69 3.85 2.57
C GLY A 222 13.16 2.44 2.30
N MET A 223 13.41 1.49 3.19
CA MET A 223 12.85 0.14 3.12
C MET A 223 11.37 0.12 3.52
N MET A 224 11.03 0.69 4.69
CA MET A 224 9.66 0.67 5.21
C MET A 224 8.69 1.44 4.31
N ARG A 225 9.13 2.51 3.64
CA ARG A 225 8.28 3.26 2.69
C ARG A 225 7.90 2.49 1.44
N ARG A 226 8.54 1.35 1.13
CA ARG A 226 8.20 0.52 -0.04
C ARG A 226 6.81 -0.12 0.05
N CYS A 227 6.25 -0.25 1.25
CA CYS A 227 4.88 -0.72 1.40
C CYS A 227 3.84 0.31 0.95
N LEU A 228 4.23 1.58 0.73
CA LEU A 228 3.37 2.70 0.35
C LEU A 228 2.19 2.93 1.32
N TRP A 229 2.30 2.45 2.55
CA TRP A 229 1.28 2.71 3.56
C TRP A 229 1.30 4.17 3.94
N LEU A 230 0.12 4.77 3.92
CA LEU A 230 -0.06 6.17 4.28
C LEU A 230 -0.57 6.27 5.72
N SER A 231 -0.04 7.23 6.47
CA SER A 231 -0.69 7.79 7.64
C SER A 231 -1.86 8.70 7.24
N VAL A 232 -2.72 9.06 8.19
CA VAL A 232 -3.84 9.99 7.92
C VAL A 232 -3.33 11.34 7.40
N ASN A 233 -2.22 11.82 7.99
CA ASN A 233 -1.57 13.08 7.60
C ASN A 233 -0.93 13.02 6.20
N GLU A 234 -0.52 11.84 5.72
CA GLU A 234 -0.05 11.70 4.33
C GLU A 234 -1.25 11.56 3.38
N ALA A 235 -2.24 10.74 3.75
CA ALA A 235 -3.39 10.46 2.91
C ALA A 235 -4.27 11.69 2.66
N ILE A 236 -4.43 12.57 3.65
CA ILE A 236 -5.19 13.82 3.48
C ILE A 236 -4.58 14.71 2.38
N GLN A 237 -3.26 14.72 2.20
CA GLN A 237 -2.59 15.58 1.21
C GLN A 237 -3.00 15.22 -0.23
N MET A 238 -3.41 13.96 -0.47
CA MET A 238 -3.85 13.51 -1.79
C MET A 238 -5.18 14.13 -2.23
N PHE A 239 -5.94 14.75 -1.32
CA PHE A 239 -7.21 15.40 -1.67
C PHE A 239 -6.96 16.80 -2.23
N PRO A 240 -7.50 17.14 -3.41
CA PRO A 240 -7.35 18.47 -3.98
C PRO A 240 -7.99 19.53 -3.07
N ARG A 241 -7.57 20.80 -3.18
CA ARG A 241 -8.17 21.91 -2.41
C ARG A 241 -9.55 22.31 -2.95
N SER A 242 -9.76 22.16 -4.25
CA SER A 242 -11.02 22.41 -4.92
C SER A 242 -11.23 21.42 -6.07
N ALA A 243 -12.49 21.25 -6.48
CA ALA A 243 -12.85 20.38 -7.60
C ALA A 243 -13.98 21.01 -8.43
N LEU A 244 -13.93 20.73 -9.73
CA LEU A 244 -14.93 21.16 -10.69
C LEU A 244 -16.20 20.36 -10.52
N ARG A 245 -17.31 21.07 -10.30
CA ARG A 245 -18.65 20.51 -10.19
C ARG A 245 -19.54 21.08 -11.28
N LYS A 246 -20.27 20.18 -11.93
CA LYS A 246 -21.28 20.56 -12.91
C LYS A 246 -22.51 21.10 -12.18
N THR A 247 -22.89 22.35 -12.47
CA THR A 247 -24.06 23.03 -11.85
C THR A 247 -25.24 23.16 -12.80
N GLY A 248 -25.03 22.88 -14.09
CA GLY A 248 -26.06 22.90 -15.13
C GLY A 248 -25.59 22.12 -16.36
N ALA A 249 -26.33 22.17 -17.47
CA ALA A 249 -25.97 21.40 -18.68
C ALA A 249 -24.57 21.74 -19.22
N THR A 250 -24.20 23.02 -19.15
CA THR A 250 -22.93 23.58 -19.66
C THR A 250 -22.19 24.43 -18.63
N THR A 251 -22.75 24.64 -17.43
CA THR A 251 -22.18 25.50 -16.40
C THR A 251 -21.43 24.71 -15.33
N TRP A 252 -20.36 25.32 -14.84
CA TRP A 252 -19.43 24.72 -13.88
C TRP A 252 -19.12 25.69 -12.75
N ALA A 253 -18.94 25.12 -11.56
CA ALA A 253 -18.39 25.78 -10.39
C ALA A 253 -17.09 25.10 -9.98
N ASN A 254 -16.20 25.85 -9.34
CA ASN A 254 -15.05 25.30 -8.64
C ASN A 254 -15.33 25.32 -7.13
N GLU A 255 -15.57 24.16 -6.54
CA GLU A 255 -16.02 24.03 -5.16
C GLU A 255 -14.87 23.62 -4.24
N THR A 256 -14.85 24.15 -3.02
CA THR A 256 -13.89 23.72 -1.99
C THR A 256 -14.14 22.26 -1.63
N VAL A 257 -13.06 21.46 -1.64
CA VAL A 257 -13.11 20.06 -1.22
C VAL A 257 -12.84 19.96 0.27
N ASN A 258 -13.75 19.34 1.01
CA ASN A 258 -13.64 19.07 2.44
C ASN A 258 -13.67 17.55 2.68
N PRO A 259 -12.50 16.90 2.79
CA PRO A 259 -12.44 15.46 3.02
C PRO A 259 -13.02 15.08 4.38
N ALA A 260 -13.76 13.97 4.45
CA ALA A 260 -14.27 13.46 5.72
C ALA A 260 -13.17 12.75 6.53
N LEU A 261 -12.40 13.52 7.30
CA LEU A 261 -11.20 13.04 8.01
C LEU A 261 -11.45 11.88 8.97
N ARG A 262 -12.58 11.91 9.69
CA ARG A 262 -12.97 10.81 10.58
C ARG A 262 -13.10 9.50 9.80
N ARG A 263 -13.81 9.52 8.67
CA ARG A 263 -14.00 8.31 7.85
C ARG A 263 -12.70 7.85 7.21
N LEU A 264 -11.86 8.78 6.75
CA LEU A 264 -10.52 8.46 6.28
C LEU A 264 -9.73 7.73 7.36
N GLY A 265 -9.65 8.29 8.58
CA GLY A 265 -8.94 7.69 9.71
C GLY A 265 -9.46 6.31 10.10
N GLU A 266 -10.78 6.13 10.18
CA GLU A 266 -11.43 4.85 10.50
C GLU A 266 -11.12 3.74 9.48
N ASN A 267 -10.84 4.08 8.22
CA ASN A 267 -10.70 3.10 7.14
C ASN A 267 -9.28 2.98 6.58
N LEU A 268 -8.35 3.86 6.96
CA LEU A 268 -7.03 3.95 6.32
C LEU A 268 -6.20 2.67 6.48
N MET A 269 -6.24 2.03 7.65
CA MET A 269 -5.55 0.75 7.85
C MET A 269 -6.08 -0.33 6.90
N ARG A 270 -7.41 -0.40 6.71
CA ARG A 270 -8.04 -1.37 5.79
C ARG A 270 -7.73 -1.06 4.32
N LEU A 271 -7.64 0.22 3.95
CA LEU A 271 -7.19 0.66 2.63
C LEU A 271 -5.72 0.30 2.37
N ASN A 272 -4.82 0.53 3.33
CA ASN A 272 -3.41 0.14 3.25
C ASN A 272 -3.25 -1.39 3.09
N GLN A 273 -4.05 -2.19 3.81
CA GLN A 273 -4.09 -3.64 3.65
C GLN A 273 -4.61 -4.06 2.27
N THR A 274 -5.71 -3.44 1.82
CA THR A 274 -6.35 -3.71 0.53
C THR A 274 -5.39 -3.41 -0.63
N THR A 275 -4.75 -2.25 -0.62
CA THR A 275 -3.83 -1.85 -1.69
C THR A 275 -2.65 -2.81 -1.82
N ARG A 276 -2.10 -3.29 -0.69
CA ARG A 276 -1.08 -4.36 -0.70
C ARG A 276 -1.61 -5.67 -1.25
N LYS A 277 -2.80 -6.10 -0.81
CA LYS A 277 -3.45 -7.34 -1.27
C LYS A 277 -3.61 -7.33 -2.78
N TYR A 278 -4.21 -6.29 -3.35
CA TYR A 278 -4.61 -6.26 -4.75
C TYR A 278 -3.56 -5.63 -5.70
N CYS A 279 -2.28 -5.65 -5.33
CA CYS A 279 -1.17 -5.13 -6.15
C CYS A 279 -1.35 -3.66 -6.56
N ILE A 280 -1.98 -2.85 -5.71
CA ILE A 280 -2.07 -1.39 -5.87
C ILE A 280 -0.85 -0.79 -5.14
N ASP A 281 0.34 -1.25 -5.55
CA ASP A 281 1.60 -1.06 -4.84
C ASP A 281 2.67 -0.33 -5.66
N THR A 282 2.23 0.38 -6.69
CA THR A 282 3.00 1.46 -7.31
C THR A 282 2.34 2.81 -6.99
N PRO A 283 3.11 3.90 -6.90
CA PRO A 283 2.54 5.25 -6.70
C PRO A 283 1.44 5.59 -7.71
N ARG A 284 1.58 5.18 -8.96
CA ARG A 284 0.63 5.44 -10.05
C ARG A 284 -0.68 4.67 -9.88
N ARG A 285 -0.62 3.38 -9.56
CA ARG A 285 -1.82 2.56 -9.23
C ARG A 285 -2.53 3.13 -8.00
N LEU A 286 -1.76 3.50 -6.97
CA LEU A 286 -2.29 4.08 -5.74
C LEU A 286 -3.02 5.41 -6.00
N ALA A 287 -2.42 6.32 -6.77
CA ALA A 287 -3.04 7.57 -7.18
C ALA A 287 -4.34 7.33 -7.96
N ALA A 288 -4.34 6.38 -8.90
CA ALA A 288 -5.51 6.06 -9.72
C ALA A 288 -6.65 5.43 -8.90
N PHE A 289 -6.32 4.57 -7.93
CA PHE A 289 -7.29 4.00 -7.00
C PHE A 289 -7.92 5.09 -6.13
N TYR A 290 -7.10 5.92 -5.46
CA TYR A 290 -7.60 6.97 -4.58
C TYR A 290 -8.36 8.07 -5.33
N GLY A 291 -7.92 8.48 -6.53
CA GLY A 291 -8.62 9.48 -7.33
C GLY A 291 -10.05 9.05 -7.69
N ASN A 292 -10.26 7.76 -7.98
CA ASN A 292 -11.60 7.21 -8.16
C ASN A 292 -12.35 7.09 -6.84
N ALA A 293 -11.72 6.54 -5.79
CA ALA A 293 -12.37 6.36 -4.50
C ALA A 293 -12.86 7.69 -3.90
N MET A 294 -12.09 8.76 -4.06
CA MET A 294 -12.48 10.11 -3.65
C MET A 294 -13.79 10.56 -4.32
N GLN A 295 -13.93 10.38 -5.63
CA GLN A 295 -15.15 10.79 -6.33
C GLN A 295 -16.34 9.90 -5.96
N GLU A 296 -16.14 8.58 -5.92
CA GLU A 296 -17.18 7.59 -5.63
C GLU A 296 -17.78 7.76 -4.23
N THR A 297 -16.97 8.20 -3.27
CA THR A 297 -17.37 8.35 -1.87
C THR A 297 -17.72 9.78 -1.47
N GLN A 298 -17.79 10.70 -2.45
CA GLN A 298 -17.97 12.14 -2.21
C GLN A 298 -16.93 12.68 -1.21
N TRP A 299 -15.65 12.52 -1.54
CA TRP A 299 -14.51 12.88 -0.71
C TRP A 299 -14.51 12.17 0.65
N PHE A 300 -14.84 10.87 0.63
CA PHE A 300 -14.97 9.98 1.79
C PHE A 300 -16.13 10.32 2.73
N ALA A 301 -17.08 11.18 2.33
CA ALA A 301 -18.26 11.47 3.12
C ALA A 301 -19.15 10.24 3.31
N VAL A 302 -19.31 9.41 2.27
CA VAL A 302 -20.25 8.28 2.24
C VAL A 302 -19.59 6.98 1.75
N LEU A 303 -20.07 5.85 2.27
CA LEU A 303 -19.74 4.51 1.76
C LEU A 303 -20.97 3.79 1.16
N ALA A 304 -22.12 4.46 1.15
CA ALA A 304 -23.33 4.03 0.49
C ALA A 304 -23.84 5.17 -0.38
N GLU A 305 -24.35 4.84 -1.55
CA GLU A 305 -24.99 5.80 -2.43
C GLU A 305 -26.17 6.50 -1.72
N ASN A 306 -26.18 7.84 -1.73
CA ASN A 306 -27.28 8.62 -1.17
C ASN A 306 -28.59 8.28 -1.90
N GLY A 307 -29.63 7.90 -1.14
CA GLY A 307 -30.90 7.47 -1.74
C GLY A 307 -30.85 6.09 -2.39
N GLY A 308 -29.81 5.30 -2.12
CA GLY A 308 -29.61 3.96 -2.69
C GLY A 308 -30.83 3.03 -2.57
N THR A 309 -31.59 3.13 -1.49
CA THR A 309 -32.81 2.34 -1.26
C THR A 309 -33.92 2.62 -2.27
N SER A 310 -33.93 3.80 -2.90
CA SER A 310 -34.91 4.24 -3.90
C SER A 310 -34.44 4.03 -5.35
N THR A 311 -33.21 3.57 -5.56
CA THR A 311 -32.66 3.32 -6.89
C THR A 311 -33.33 2.11 -7.56
N ARG A 312 -33.26 2.06 -8.91
CA ARG A 312 -33.77 0.93 -9.71
C ARG A 312 -33.07 -0.41 -9.41
N TYR A 313 -31.86 -0.36 -8.86
CA TYR A 313 -31.07 -1.53 -8.51
C TYR A 313 -31.13 -1.87 -7.02
N ALA A 314 -31.91 -1.16 -6.20
CA ALA A 314 -32.09 -1.51 -4.80
C ALA A 314 -32.59 -2.96 -4.65
N PRO A 315 -32.13 -3.73 -3.65
CA PRO A 315 -31.20 -3.34 -2.56
C PRO A 315 -29.69 -3.40 -2.90
N TRP A 316 -29.33 -3.58 -4.17
CA TRP A 316 -27.96 -3.73 -4.69
C TRP A 316 -27.34 -2.40 -5.17
N TYR A 317 -27.59 -1.32 -4.43
CA TYR A 317 -27.03 0.00 -4.69
C TYR A 317 -25.55 0.13 -4.32
N GLY A 318 -24.91 1.18 -4.82
CA GLY A 318 -23.48 1.41 -4.68
C GLY A 318 -23.01 1.43 -3.23
N ARG A 319 -22.01 0.60 -2.90
CA ARG A 319 -21.35 0.60 -1.58
C ARG A 319 -19.83 0.44 -1.67
N GLY A 320 -19.14 0.86 -0.62
CA GLY A 320 -17.69 0.79 -0.50
C GLY A 320 -16.97 1.86 -1.32
N PHE A 321 -15.64 1.75 -1.38
CA PHE A 321 -14.78 2.81 -1.93
C PHE A 321 -14.86 2.98 -3.44
N LEU A 322 -15.29 1.95 -4.18
CA LEU A 322 -15.53 2.03 -5.62
C LEU A 322 -17.00 1.75 -5.98
N GLN A 323 -17.92 1.95 -5.02
CA GLN A 323 -19.38 1.87 -5.22
C GLN A 323 -19.84 0.62 -5.97
N LEU A 324 -19.49 -0.56 -5.44
CA LEU A 324 -19.93 -1.86 -5.97
C LEU A 324 -21.46 -1.86 -6.11
N THR A 325 -21.97 -2.02 -7.34
CA THR A 325 -23.39 -1.85 -7.69
C THR A 325 -23.88 -3.02 -8.53
N TRP A 326 -25.17 -3.34 -8.45
CA TRP A 326 -25.88 -4.43 -9.14
C TRP A 326 -25.62 -5.84 -8.59
N PRO A 327 -26.62 -6.74 -8.62
CA PRO A 327 -26.49 -8.12 -8.14
C PRO A 327 -25.28 -8.84 -8.72
N ALA A 328 -25.03 -8.72 -10.03
CA ALA A 328 -23.92 -9.41 -10.69
C ALA A 328 -22.56 -9.14 -10.03
N ASN A 329 -22.27 -7.89 -9.68
CA ASN A 329 -21.00 -7.52 -9.06
C ASN A 329 -20.91 -7.98 -7.59
N TYR A 330 -22.00 -7.88 -6.83
CA TYR A 330 -22.05 -8.41 -5.46
C TYR A 330 -21.90 -9.93 -5.43
N ILE A 331 -22.55 -10.65 -6.34
CA ILE A 331 -22.43 -12.12 -6.45
C ILE A 331 -20.99 -12.49 -6.83
N ARG A 332 -20.39 -11.77 -7.80
CA ARG A 332 -18.99 -12.00 -8.18
C ARG A 332 -18.04 -11.80 -7.01
N TYR A 333 -18.23 -10.75 -6.23
CA TYR A 333 -17.46 -10.51 -5.00
C TYR A 333 -17.71 -11.59 -3.94
N ALA A 334 -18.96 -11.98 -3.72
CA ALA A 334 -19.32 -13.04 -2.77
C ALA A 334 -18.63 -14.37 -3.11
N LYS A 335 -18.69 -14.79 -4.38
CA LYS A 335 -17.99 -15.98 -4.88
C LYS A 335 -16.48 -15.85 -4.71
N PHE A 336 -15.91 -14.68 -4.99
CA PHE A 336 -14.49 -14.42 -4.75
C PHE A 336 -14.12 -14.62 -3.27
N ARG A 337 -15.00 -14.26 -2.33
CA ARG A 337 -14.85 -14.50 -0.89
C ARG A 337 -15.16 -15.94 -0.46
N GLY A 338 -15.58 -16.82 -1.38
CA GLY A 338 -15.92 -18.21 -1.10
C GLY A 338 -17.38 -18.45 -0.69
N LEU A 339 -18.25 -17.44 -0.80
CA LEU A 339 -19.69 -17.64 -0.56
C LEU A 339 -20.30 -18.38 -1.74
N THR A 340 -21.12 -19.39 -1.44
CA THR A 340 -21.88 -20.13 -2.44
C THR A 340 -23.19 -19.41 -2.73
N VAL A 341 -23.46 -19.17 -4.02
CA VAL A 341 -24.74 -18.63 -4.50
C VAL A 341 -25.35 -19.67 -5.43
N GLY A 342 -26.56 -20.16 -5.12
CA GLY A 342 -27.20 -21.19 -5.92
C GLY A 342 -27.47 -20.72 -7.35
N ALA A 343 -27.20 -21.58 -8.34
CA ALA A 343 -27.31 -21.26 -9.76
C ALA A 343 -28.71 -20.74 -10.16
N GLN A 344 -29.77 -21.28 -9.54
CA GLN A 344 -31.14 -20.81 -9.76
C GLN A 344 -31.33 -19.36 -9.30
N LEU A 345 -30.91 -19.03 -8.08
CA LEU A 345 -31.03 -17.67 -7.53
C LEU A 345 -30.19 -16.68 -8.34
N GLU A 346 -28.99 -17.07 -8.75
CA GLU A 346 -28.12 -16.23 -9.59
C GLU A 346 -28.78 -15.93 -10.94
N SER A 347 -29.37 -16.93 -11.59
CA SER A 347 -30.12 -16.75 -12.84
C SER A 347 -31.34 -15.84 -12.66
N GLN A 348 -32.10 -16.03 -11.58
CA GLN A 348 -33.25 -15.17 -11.24
C GLN A 348 -32.82 -13.71 -10.99
N LEU A 349 -31.74 -13.49 -10.25
CA LEU A 349 -31.20 -12.15 -9.99
C LEU A 349 -30.67 -11.48 -11.27
N ALA A 350 -30.04 -12.24 -12.18
CA ALA A 350 -29.61 -11.72 -13.48
C ALA A 350 -30.80 -11.30 -14.35
N ALA A 351 -31.87 -12.11 -14.39
CA ALA A 351 -33.11 -11.75 -15.09
C ALA A 351 -33.78 -10.52 -14.46
N ALA A 352 -33.88 -10.49 -13.12
CA ALA A 352 -34.44 -9.36 -12.38
C ALA A 352 -33.63 -8.07 -12.59
N GLN A 353 -32.30 -8.16 -12.66
CA GLN A 353 -31.42 -7.03 -13.00
C GLN A 353 -31.74 -6.49 -14.39
N LYS A 354 -31.89 -7.35 -15.41
CA LYS A 354 -32.27 -6.92 -16.77
C LYS A 354 -33.64 -6.21 -16.78
N THR A 355 -34.62 -6.77 -16.07
CA THR A 355 -35.95 -6.17 -15.91
C THR A 355 -35.85 -4.81 -15.22
N ALA A 356 -35.08 -4.71 -14.14
CA ALA A 356 -34.91 -3.49 -13.38
C ALA A 356 -34.23 -2.38 -14.20
N ASP A 357 -33.24 -2.72 -15.02
CA ASP A 357 -32.57 -1.73 -15.87
C ASP A 357 -33.49 -1.23 -17.00
N THR A 358 -34.29 -2.13 -17.58
CA THR A 358 -35.26 -1.82 -18.65
C THR A 358 -36.43 -0.98 -18.14
N THR A 359 -37.05 -1.42 -17.04
CA THR A 359 -38.26 -0.79 -16.48
C THR A 359 -37.95 0.41 -15.58
N ARG A 360 -36.66 0.63 -15.27
CA ARG A 360 -36.21 1.62 -14.29
C ARG A 360 -36.85 1.43 -12.90
N SER A 361 -37.22 0.19 -12.55
CA SER A 361 -37.92 -0.17 -11.31
C SER A 361 -37.23 -1.30 -10.55
N ASN A 362 -37.16 -1.20 -9.22
CA ASN A 362 -36.51 -2.22 -8.37
C ASN A 362 -37.43 -3.37 -7.95
N VAL A 363 -38.70 -3.38 -8.38
CA VAL A 363 -39.70 -4.36 -7.92
C VAL A 363 -39.24 -5.80 -8.13
N ALA A 364 -38.68 -6.12 -9.31
CA ALA A 364 -38.20 -7.46 -9.61
C ALA A 364 -37.04 -7.91 -8.70
N LEU A 365 -36.15 -6.99 -8.34
CA LEU A 365 -35.01 -7.27 -7.46
C LEU A 365 -35.44 -7.39 -6.00
N ARG A 366 -36.32 -6.50 -5.53
CA ARG A 366 -36.89 -6.56 -4.17
C ARG A 366 -37.70 -7.83 -3.94
N GLY A 367 -38.43 -8.29 -4.96
CA GLY A 367 -39.20 -9.55 -4.88
C GLY A 367 -38.36 -10.80 -4.62
N LEU A 368 -37.05 -10.74 -4.90
CA LEU A 368 -36.11 -11.84 -4.66
C LEU A 368 -35.32 -11.71 -3.36
N ASP A 369 -35.39 -10.58 -2.64
CA ASP A 369 -34.50 -10.32 -1.49
C ASP A 369 -34.71 -11.32 -0.34
N ALA A 370 -35.94 -11.81 -0.14
CA ALA A 370 -36.24 -12.86 0.83
C ALA A 370 -35.62 -14.23 0.47
N SER A 371 -35.25 -14.45 -0.79
CA SER A 371 -34.56 -15.65 -1.26
C SER A 371 -33.04 -15.54 -1.19
N VAL A 372 -32.50 -14.36 -0.84
CA VAL A 372 -31.07 -14.13 -0.70
C VAL A 372 -30.58 -14.68 0.64
N ALA A 373 -29.53 -15.50 0.61
CA ALA A 373 -28.95 -16.09 1.82
C ALA A 373 -28.47 -15.00 2.80
N PRO A 374 -28.63 -15.20 4.13
CA PRO A 374 -28.23 -14.23 5.14
C PRO A 374 -26.79 -13.74 5.01
N ASP A 375 -25.84 -14.62 4.69
CA ASP A 375 -24.42 -14.26 4.53
C ASP A 375 -24.18 -13.30 3.36
N LEU A 376 -24.95 -13.43 2.26
CA LEU A 376 -24.87 -12.51 1.13
C LEU A 376 -25.51 -11.15 1.46
N VAL A 377 -26.59 -11.14 2.25
CA VAL A 377 -27.18 -9.90 2.79
C VAL A 377 -26.18 -9.19 3.72
N ALA A 378 -25.55 -9.94 4.62
CA ALA A 378 -24.55 -9.43 5.56
C ALA A 378 -23.30 -8.89 4.84
N LEU A 379 -22.82 -9.58 3.79
CA LEU A 379 -21.73 -9.11 2.93
C LEU A 379 -22.10 -7.77 2.28
N ARG A 380 -23.32 -7.66 1.72
CA ARG A 380 -23.81 -6.46 1.07
C ARG A 380 -23.87 -5.28 2.05
N GLN A 381 -24.42 -5.47 3.25
CA GLN A 381 -24.51 -4.44 4.29
C GLN A 381 -23.15 -4.06 4.89
N SER A 382 -22.23 -5.01 5.00
CA SER A 382 -20.88 -4.74 5.51
C SER A 382 -20.10 -3.79 4.61
N ALA A 383 -20.41 -3.73 3.31
CA ALA A 383 -19.73 -2.85 2.35
C ALA A 383 -19.98 -1.35 2.59
N GLU A 384 -21.05 -0.97 3.31
CA GLU A 384 -21.34 0.43 3.66
C GLU A 384 -20.86 0.82 5.08
N THR A 385 -20.24 -0.10 5.80
CA THR A 385 -19.83 0.11 7.21
C THR A 385 -18.38 0.60 7.31
N SER A 386 -18.16 1.74 7.98
CA SER A 386 -16.81 2.22 8.31
C SER A 386 -16.03 1.21 9.15
N ASN A 387 -14.70 1.15 8.95
CA ASN A 387 -13.77 0.24 9.64
C ASN A 387 -14.07 -1.26 9.38
N ASN A 388 -15.01 -1.57 8.48
CA ASN A 388 -15.23 -2.91 7.99
C ASN A 388 -14.34 -3.14 6.77
N TYR A 389 -13.59 -4.24 6.76
CA TYR A 389 -12.70 -4.57 5.65
C TYR A 389 -13.46 -4.73 4.33
N VAL A 390 -14.75 -5.09 4.35
CA VAL A 390 -15.55 -5.34 3.14
C VAL A 390 -15.66 -4.09 2.26
N ALA A 391 -15.73 -2.90 2.86
CA ALA A 391 -15.81 -1.64 2.11
C ALA A 391 -14.58 -1.40 1.23
N SER A 392 -13.39 -1.74 1.72
CA SER A 392 -12.13 -1.61 0.97
C SER A 392 -11.81 -2.85 0.14
N ASP A 393 -12.05 -4.05 0.67
CA ASP A 393 -11.75 -5.31 -0.01
C ASP A 393 -12.61 -5.50 -1.26
N SER A 394 -13.89 -5.10 -1.24
CA SER A 394 -14.73 -5.11 -2.45
C SER A 394 -14.21 -4.18 -3.55
N ALA A 395 -13.67 -3.01 -3.18
CA ALA A 395 -13.02 -2.10 -4.10
C ALA A 395 -11.72 -2.69 -4.69
N GLY A 396 -10.90 -3.33 -3.86
CA GLY A 396 -9.68 -4.00 -4.32
C GLY A 396 -9.97 -5.23 -5.18
N ALA A 397 -10.98 -6.02 -4.85
CA ALA A 397 -11.41 -7.15 -5.67
C ALA A 397 -11.93 -6.66 -7.02
N TYR A 398 -12.72 -5.57 -7.04
CA TYR A 398 -13.16 -4.90 -8.26
C TYR A 398 -11.98 -4.45 -9.10
N TRP A 399 -11.01 -3.78 -8.49
CA TRP A 399 -9.78 -3.36 -9.15
C TRP A 399 -9.05 -4.53 -9.82
N ALA A 400 -8.93 -5.66 -9.13
CA ALA A 400 -8.26 -6.84 -9.65
C ALA A 400 -9.02 -7.51 -10.81
N TRP A 401 -10.33 -7.73 -10.69
CA TRP A 401 -11.09 -8.44 -11.73
C TRP A 401 -11.41 -7.58 -12.96
N SER A 402 -11.29 -6.27 -12.83
CA SER A 402 -11.43 -5.31 -13.93
C SER A 402 -10.10 -5.00 -14.61
N GLU A 403 -9.00 -5.59 -14.12
CA GLU A 403 -7.64 -5.37 -14.63
C GLU A 403 -7.22 -3.89 -14.60
N ALA A 404 -7.76 -3.12 -13.65
CA ALA A 404 -7.52 -1.68 -13.55
C ALA A 404 -6.02 -1.32 -13.44
N SER A 405 -5.19 -2.20 -12.86
CA SER A 405 -3.72 -2.04 -12.86
C SER A 405 -3.14 -1.89 -14.27
N ARG A 406 -3.63 -2.66 -15.27
CA ARG A 406 -3.12 -2.56 -16.66
C ARG A 406 -3.34 -1.17 -17.24
N SER A 407 -4.48 -0.57 -16.94
CA SER A 407 -4.82 0.79 -17.38
C SER A 407 -4.01 1.83 -16.59
N ALA A 408 -3.89 1.65 -15.27
CA ALA A 408 -3.12 2.56 -14.42
C ALA A 408 -1.63 2.60 -14.77
N ASP A 409 -1.05 1.48 -15.23
CA ASP A 409 0.37 1.37 -15.58
C ASP A 409 0.70 1.89 -16.99
N GLN A 410 -0.30 2.31 -17.78
CA GLN A 410 -0.04 2.93 -19.07
C GLN A 410 0.83 4.19 -18.91
N SER A 411 1.92 4.23 -19.68
CA SER A 411 2.72 5.45 -19.82
C SER A 411 2.01 6.43 -20.73
N ALA A 412 1.58 7.57 -20.19
CA ALA A 412 0.95 8.64 -20.95
C ALA A 412 1.34 10.00 -20.38
N ALA A 413 1.31 11.01 -21.23
CA ALA A 413 1.54 12.39 -20.81
C ALA A 413 0.26 13.00 -20.21
N PHE A 414 0.42 13.93 -19.28
CA PHE A 414 -0.67 14.79 -18.84
C PHE A 414 -1.05 15.78 -19.94
N MET A 415 -2.35 15.93 -20.17
CA MET A 415 -2.90 16.87 -21.14
C MET A 415 -3.66 17.96 -20.40
N ARG A 416 -3.26 19.22 -20.59
CA ARG A 416 -3.94 20.38 -19.99
C ARG A 416 -5.27 20.63 -20.70
N VAL A 417 -6.33 20.82 -19.91
CA VAL A 417 -7.66 21.21 -20.35
C VAL A 417 -8.07 22.47 -19.60
N SER A 418 -8.58 23.47 -20.30
CA SER A 418 -9.14 24.67 -19.69
C SER A 418 -10.66 24.63 -19.76
N LEU A 419 -11.31 24.93 -18.63
CA LEU A 419 -12.75 24.90 -18.49
C LEU A 419 -13.25 26.21 -17.87
N ALA A 420 -14.24 26.83 -18.50
CA ALA A 420 -14.84 28.07 -18.02
C ALA A 420 -15.78 27.79 -16.83
N THR A 421 -15.60 28.54 -15.74
CA THR A 421 -16.48 28.52 -14.56
C THR A 421 -17.05 29.91 -14.31
N SER A 422 -18.05 30.02 -13.42
CA SER A 422 -18.61 31.32 -13.01
C SER A 422 -17.58 32.28 -12.38
N THR A 423 -16.47 31.77 -11.86
CA THR A 423 -15.40 32.55 -11.23
C THR A 423 -14.15 32.70 -12.10
N GLY A 424 -14.21 32.26 -13.37
CA GLY A 424 -13.12 32.34 -14.33
C GLY A 424 -12.69 30.98 -14.90
N PRO A 425 -11.77 30.96 -15.87
CA PRO A 425 -11.24 29.71 -16.41
C PRO A 425 -10.39 28.98 -15.38
N ILE A 426 -10.59 27.67 -15.28
CA ILE A 426 -9.80 26.75 -14.44
C ILE A 426 -9.12 25.73 -15.34
N ALA A 427 -7.83 25.49 -15.11
CA ALA A 427 -7.10 24.40 -15.74
C ALA A 427 -7.24 23.11 -14.92
N TYR A 428 -7.40 21.98 -15.61
CA TYR A 428 -7.23 20.65 -15.04
C TYR A 428 -6.51 19.75 -16.04
N TYR A 429 -6.04 18.59 -15.59
CA TYR A 429 -5.18 17.72 -16.41
C TYR A 429 -5.79 16.34 -16.58
N THR A 430 -5.85 15.87 -17.81
CA THR A 430 -6.28 14.51 -18.14
C THR A 430 -5.07 13.60 -18.37
N HIS A 431 -5.24 12.30 -18.14
CA HIS A 431 -4.24 11.27 -18.37
C HIS A 431 -4.94 10.00 -18.83
N SER A 432 -4.54 9.42 -19.96
CA SER A 432 -5.31 8.33 -20.59
C SER A 432 -5.42 7.09 -19.69
N GLY A 433 -4.32 6.65 -19.08
CA GLY A 433 -4.32 5.51 -18.17
C GLY A 433 -5.28 5.66 -16.98
N PHE A 434 -5.34 6.85 -16.35
CA PHE A 434 -6.32 7.12 -15.31
C PHE A 434 -7.74 7.22 -15.85
N GLY A 435 -7.92 7.84 -17.02
CA GLY A 435 -9.23 7.93 -17.67
C GLY A 435 -9.82 6.56 -17.98
N ASP A 436 -9.00 5.60 -18.43
CA ASP A 436 -9.41 4.22 -18.66
C ASP A 436 -9.82 3.52 -17.36
N VAL A 437 -9.10 3.75 -16.26
CA VAL A 437 -9.50 3.27 -14.93
C VAL A 437 -10.83 3.91 -14.51
N ALA A 438 -10.97 5.22 -14.67
CA ALA A 438 -12.19 5.95 -14.31
C ALA A 438 -13.41 5.48 -15.12
N ALA A 439 -13.20 5.20 -16.42
CA ALA A 439 -14.21 4.59 -17.28
C ALA A 439 -14.59 3.20 -16.76
N THR A 440 -13.59 2.38 -16.45
CA THR A 440 -13.81 1.04 -15.93
C THR A 440 -14.64 1.07 -14.66
N VAL A 441 -14.27 1.89 -13.67
CA VAL A 441 -14.98 2.03 -12.40
C VAL A 441 -16.43 2.53 -12.60
N ASN A 442 -16.66 3.47 -13.53
CA ASN A 442 -17.97 4.12 -13.66
C ASN A 442 -18.93 3.42 -14.63
N VAL A 443 -18.43 2.94 -15.78
CA VAL A 443 -19.23 2.34 -16.86
C VAL A 443 -18.89 0.87 -17.15
N GLY A 444 -17.91 0.29 -16.46
CA GLY A 444 -17.60 -1.14 -16.50
C GLY A 444 -16.58 -1.57 -17.54
N HIS A 445 -16.04 -0.63 -18.33
CA HIS A 445 -14.99 -0.90 -19.31
C HIS A 445 -14.11 0.35 -19.56
N PRO A 446 -12.85 0.18 -20.03
CA PRO A 446 -12.03 1.29 -20.51
C PRO A 446 -12.74 2.08 -21.62
N ALA A 447 -12.44 3.37 -21.73
CA ALA A 447 -13.02 4.22 -22.77
C ALA A 447 -12.03 5.31 -23.16
N THR A 448 -11.95 5.63 -24.45
CA THR A 448 -11.12 6.75 -24.93
C THR A 448 -11.87 8.08 -24.92
N ASN A 449 -13.20 8.05 -24.73
CA ASN A 449 -14.05 9.21 -24.57
C ASN A 449 -14.66 9.24 -23.16
N TYR A 450 -14.25 10.23 -22.38
CA TYR A 450 -14.61 10.36 -20.98
C TYR A 450 -15.91 11.13 -20.72
N ALA A 451 -16.60 11.62 -21.75
CA ALA A 451 -17.77 12.49 -21.60
C ALA A 451 -18.95 11.82 -20.87
N ALA A 452 -19.03 10.48 -20.92
CA ALA A 452 -20.07 9.70 -20.24
C ALA A 452 -19.75 9.41 -18.76
N ILE A 453 -18.51 9.66 -18.31
CA ILE A 453 -18.07 9.33 -16.96
C ILE A 453 -18.57 10.39 -15.98
N TYR A 454 -19.36 9.96 -15.00
CA TYR A 454 -19.88 10.87 -13.99
C TYR A 454 -18.75 11.46 -13.13
N GLY A 455 -18.71 12.80 -13.06
CA GLY A 455 -17.76 13.55 -12.24
C GLY A 455 -16.31 13.45 -12.70
N VAL A 456 -16.05 13.18 -13.98
CA VAL A 456 -14.70 12.86 -14.47
C VAL A 456 -13.67 13.96 -14.25
N GLN A 457 -14.06 15.24 -14.30
CA GLN A 457 -13.19 16.37 -14.00
C GLN A 457 -12.69 16.31 -12.56
N ALA A 458 -13.59 16.09 -11.60
CA ALA A 458 -13.26 15.93 -10.19
C ALA A 458 -12.39 14.66 -9.95
N ARG A 459 -12.64 13.56 -10.68
CA ARG A 459 -11.75 12.37 -10.67
C ARG A 459 -10.34 12.72 -11.09
N PHE A 460 -10.18 13.43 -12.21
CA PHE A 460 -8.87 13.86 -12.71
C PHE A 460 -8.17 14.80 -11.72
N GLN A 461 -8.89 15.73 -11.11
CA GLN A 461 -8.32 16.61 -10.08
C GLN A 461 -7.90 15.84 -8.82
N GLY A 462 -8.68 14.84 -8.40
CA GLY A 462 -8.30 13.91 -7.33
C GLY A 462 -7.05 13.10 -7.67
N TYR A 463 -6.98 12.57 -8.90
CA TYR A 463 -5.82 11.84 -9.40
C TYR A 463 -4.55 12.70 -9.42
N VAL A 464 -4.62 13.91 -9.99
CA VAL A 464 -3.48 14.84 -10.07
C VAL A 464 -3.00 15.23 -8.68
N ALA A 465 -3.90 15.50 -7.73
CA ALA A 465 -3.51 15.77 -6.35
C ALA A 465 -2.80 14.58 -5.69
N ALA A 466 -3.29 13.35 -5.92
CA ALA A 466 -2.61 12.15 -5.44
C ALA A 466 -1.25 11.93 -6.13
N VAL A 467 -1.14 12.22 -7.42
CA VAL A 467 0.13 12.17 -8.18
C VAL A 467 1.17 13.10 -7.57
N MET A 468 0.80 14.35 -7.28
CA MET A 468 1.71 15.33 -6.68
C MET A 468 2.20 14.98 -5.27
N VAL A 469 1.52 14.05 -4.58
CA VAL A 469 1.91 13.57 -3.25
C VAL A 469 2.74 12.30 -3.33
N LEU A 470 2.44 11.43 -4.30
CA LEU A 470 3.00 10.09 -4.39
C LEU A 470 4.17 9.98 -5.38
N LEU A 471 4.31 10.92 -6.31
CA LEU A 471 5.32 10.92 -7.38
C LEU A 471 6.12 12.23 -7.38
N ASP A 472 7.43 12.13 -7.61
CA ASP A 472 8.36 13.27 -7.52
C ASP A 472 8.78 13.84 -8.89
N ARG A 473 8.37 13.26 -10.03
CA ARG A 473 8.94 13.55 -11.37
C ARG A 473 7.94 13.65 -12.51
N GLU A 474 6.66 13.82 -12.20
CA GLU A 474 5.67 14.04 -13.26
C GLU A 474 5.75 15.46 -13.79
N GLN A 475 5.42 15.63 -15.07
CA GLN A 475 5.48 16.93 -15.74
C GLN A 475 4.13 17.30 -16.35
N PHE A 476 3.79 18.57 -16.26
CA PHE A 476 2.50 19.12 -16.63
C PHE A 476 2.69 20.25 -17.66
N PRO A 477 2.06 20.19 -18.84
CA PRO A 477 2.16 21.28 -19.80
C PRO A 477 1.43 22.54 -19.31
N ASP A 478 2.04 23.71 -19.48
CA ASP A 478 1.37 25.00 -19.29
C ASP A 478 0.52 25.40 -20.52
N VAL A 479 -0.04 26.61 -20.52
CA VAL A 479 -0.85 27.14 -21.63
C VAL A 479 -0.08 27.25 -22.97
N ARG A 480 1.26 27.27 -22.94
CA ARG A 480 2.13 27.30 -24.11
C ARG A 480 2.71 25.91 -24.46
N GLY A 481 2.32 24.88 -23.71
CA GLY A 481 2.83 23.52 -23.86
C GLY A 481 4.21 23.29 -23.22
N GLN A 482 4.73 24.23 -22.43
CA GLN A 482 5.99 24.00 -21.71
C GLN A 482 5.74 23.12 -20.49
N LEU A 483 6.58 22.10 -20.32
CA LEU A 483 6.50 21.19 -19.18
C LEU A 483 6.95 21.88 -17.89
N LYS A 484 6.14 21.76 -16.84
CA LYS A 484 6.38 22.25 -15.48
C LYS A 484 6.30 21.10 -14.49
N ASP A 485 6.98 21.23 -13.36
CA ASP A 485 6.95 20.22 -12.28
C ASP A 485 5.66 20.29 -11.45
N GLU A 486 4.89 21.37 -11.59
CA GLU A 486 3.61 21.55 -10.90
C GLU A 486 2.47 21.83 -11.90
N PRO A 487 1.26 21.28 -11.67
CA PRO A 487 0.09 21.60 -12.46
C PRO A 487 -0.37 23.03 -12.20
N GLU A 488 -0.86 23.70 -13.24
CA GLU A 488 -1.40 25.06 -13.13
C GLU A 488 -2.52 25.16 -12.09
N GLY A 489 -2.38 26.09 -11.15
CA GLY A 489 -3.36 26.33 -10.10
C GLY A 489 -3.41 25.25 -9.01
N TRP A 490 -2.45 24.32 -8.99
CA TRP A 490 -2.35 23.36 -7.89
C TRP A 490 -1.97 24.05 -6.58
N ILE A 491 -2.64 23.66 -5.51
CA ILE A 491 -2.36 24.14 -4.17
C ILE A 491 -2.19 22.90 -3.29
N ARG A 492 -1.00 22.75 -2.72
CA ARG A 492 -0.71 21.67 -1.79
C ARG A 492 -1.64 21.75 -0.58
N ARG A 493 -2.29 20.63 -0.26
CA ARG A 493 -3.00 20.49 1.01
C ARG A 493 -1.99 20.09 2.09
N THR A 494 -1.95 20.86 3.17
CA THR A 494 -1.19 20.52 4.38
C THR A 494 -2.09 19.80 5.38
N PRO A 495 -1.55 18.88 6.20
CA PRO A 495 -2.32 18.16 7.22
C PRO A 495 -2.97 19.06 8.27
#